data_AF-A0A944NU75-F1
#
_entry.id   AF-A0A944NU75-F1
#
_cell.length_a   1.000
_cell.length_b   1.000
_cell.length_c   1.000
_cell.angle_alpha   90.00
_cell.angle_beta   90.00
_cell.angle_gamma   90.00
#
_symmetry.space_group_name_H-M   'P 1'
#
loop_
_entity.id
_entity.type
_entity.pdbx_description
1 polymer ?
#
loop_
_entity_poly.entity_id
_entity_poly.type
_entity_poly.pdbx_seq_one_letter_code
_entity_poly.pdbx_strand_id
1 'polypeptide(L)'
;PYLFVKMFRTPVLRDGVALDYPVTALLRYNHLPLQYKLSKFGDRLRNAGILRETPLGGGLISVLDTAKAVKEGIDALQENLHFFLAAAPDYVDTEFPVF
;
A
#
# COMPACT_ATOMS: atom_id res chain seq x y z
N PRO A 1 6.14 -4.57 -3.74
CA PRO A 1 5.98 -5.27 -2.45
C PRO A 1 5.54 -4.29 -1.37
N TYR A 2 4.36 -4.51 -0.75
CA TYR A 2 3.94 -3.67 0.38
C TYR A 2 4.91 -3.89 1.54
N LEU A 3 5.47 -2.79 2.04
CA LEU A 3 6.23 -2.75 3.28
C LEU A 3 5.22 -2.51 4.39
N PHE A 4 4.96 -3.54 5.18
CA PHE A 4 4.07 -3.45 6.33
C PHE A 4 4.90 -3.36 7.61
N VAL A 5 4.59 -2.42 8.49
CA VAL A 5 5.16 -2.38 9.83
C VAL A 5 4.29 -3.27 10.71
N LYS A 6 4.75 -4.48 10.99
CA LYS A 6 4.09 -5.38 11.93
C LYS A 6 4.46 -5.01 13.35
N MET A 7 3.47 -4.76 14.20
CA MET A 7 3.64 -4.69 15.65
C MET A 7 3.44 -6.08 16.24
N PHE A 8 4.42 -6.59 16.98
CA PHE A 8 4.29 -7.90 17.62
C PHE A 8 3.49 -7.77 18.92
N ARG A 9 2.44 -8.57 19.05
CA ARG A 9 1.63 -8.69 20.29
C ARG A 9 2.10 -9.83 21.20
N THR A 10 2.99 -10.68 20.68
CA THR A 10 3.64 -11.76 21.42
C THR A 10 4.99 -11.28 21.97
N PRO A 11 5.45 -11.81 23.12
CA PRO A 11 6.78 -11.50 23.64
C PRO A 11 7.86 -11.86 22.62
N VAL A 12 8.70 -10.87 22.28
CA VAL A 12 9.88 -11.08 21.44
C VAL A 12 11.08 -11.30 22.35
N LEU A 13 11.84 -12.36 22.10
CA LEU A 13 13.05 -12.68 22.86
C LEU A 13 14.29 -12.15 22.14
N ARG A 14 15.24 -11.59 22.91
CA ARG A 14 16.62 -11.32 22.50
C ARG A 14 17.54 -12.06 23.44
N ASP A 15 18.34 -12.98 22.91
CA ASP A 15 19.28 -13.81 23.68
C ASP A 15 18.61 -14.57 24.86
N GLY A 16 17.38 -15.05 24.63
CA GLY A 16 16.59 -15.77 25.63
C GLY A 16 15.85 -14.88 26.63
N VAL A 17 16.03 -13.55 26.58
CA VAL A 17 15.36 -12.59 27.47
C VAL A 17 14.21 -11.91 26.73
N ALA A 18 13.04 -11.85 27.36
CA ALA A 18 11.90 -11.13 26.80
C ALA A 18 12.14 -9.62 26.81
N LEU A 19 11.86 -8.99 25.67
CA LEU A 19 11.89 -7.54 25.55
C LEU A 19 10.62 -6.94 26.19
N ASP A 20 10.78 -5.89 26.98
CA ASP A 20 9.72 -5.19 27.71
C ASP A 20 9.15 -3.98 26.96
N TYR A 21 9.62 -3.75 25.73
CA TYR A 21 9.16 -2.66 24.87
C TYR A 21 8.45 -3.19 23.60
N PRO A 22 7.56 -2.37 23.00
CA PRO A 22 6.94 -2.72 21.73
C PRO A 22 7.98 -3.00 20.65
N VAL A 23 7.86 -4.14 19.99
CA VAL A 23 8.72 -4.51 18.86
C VAL A 23 7.93 -4.39 17.58
N THR A 24 8.55 -3.77 16.58
CA THR A 24 8.02 -3.67 15.22
C THR A 24 9.00 -4.23 14.20
N ALA A 25 8.51 -4.84 13.13
CA ALA A 25 9.34 -5.23 11.98
C ALA A 25 8.71 -4.81 10.66
N LEU A 26 9.56 -4.41 9.71
CA LEU A 26 9.16 -4.18 8.32
C LEU A 26 9.10 -5.53 7.60
N LEU A 27 7.90 -6.01 7.34
CA LEU A 27 7.69 -7.30 6.69
C LEU A 27 7.36 -7.12 5.21
N ARG A 28 7.96 -7.97 4.39
CA ARG A 28 7.61 -8.15 2.99
C ARG A 28 6.91 -9.49 2.84
N TYR A 29 5.59 -9.46 2.87
CA TYR A 29 4.79 -10.65 2.67
C TYR A 29 4.71 -10.98 1.17
N ASN A 30 5.61 -11.85 0.70
CA ASN A 30 5.58 -12.33 -0.68
C ASN A 30 4.41 -13.31 -0.95
N HIS A 31 3.94 -14.00 0.10
CA HIS A 31 2.90 -15.01 0.00
C HIS A 31 1.47 -14.47 0.16
N LEU A 32 1.30 -13.20 0.56
CA LEU A 32 -0.05 -12.62 0.66
C LEU A 32 -0.60 -12.45 -0.77
N PRO A 33 -1.86 -12.87 -1.05
CA PRO A 33 -2.47 -12.77 -2.37
C PRO A 33 -2.90 -11.32 -2.65
N LEU A 34 -1.91 -10.44 -2.82
CA LEU A 34 -2.13 -9.01 -3.03
C LEU A 34 -2.75 -8.77 -4.41
N GLN A 35 -4.00 -8.33 -4.43
CA GLN A 35 -4.67 -7.89 -5.65
C GLN A 35 -4.71 -6.36 -5.67
N TYR A 36 -4.24 -5.75 -6.76
CA TYR A 36 -4.27 -4.30 -6.92
C TYR A 36 -5.57 -3.85 -7.60
N LYS A 37 -6.13 -2.73 -7.15
CA LYS A 37 -7.28 -2.07 -7.78
C LYS A 37 -6.93 -0.62 -8.10
N LEU A 38 -6.25 -0.41 -9.22
CA LEU A 38 -5.73 0.90 -9.63
C LEU A 38 -6.78 1.84 -10.23
N SER A 39 -7.91 1.29 -10.71
CA SER A 39 -8.96 2.08 -11.37
C SER A 39 -9.49 3.22 -10.49
N LYS A 40 -9.66 2.99 -9.20
CA LYS A 40 -10.10 4.02 -8.24
C LYS A 40 -9.11 5.18 -8.10
N PHE A 41 -7.82 4.94 -8.32
CA PHE A 41 -6.84 6.04 -8.35
C PHE A 41 -6.99 6.86 -9.62
N GLY A 42 -7.22 6.20 -10.77
CA GLY A 42 -7.57 6.88 -12.02
C GLY A 42 -8.79 7.78 -11.87
N ASP A 43 -9.85 7.27 -11.22
CA ASP A 43 -11.06 8.05 -10.94
C ASP A 43 -10.78 9.24 -10.02
N ARG A 44 -9.97 9.06 -8.97
CA ARG A 44 -9.54 10.15 -8.07
C ARG A 44 -8.80 11.24 -8.85
N LEU A 45 -7.82 10.86 -9.67
CA LEU A 45 -7.06 11.81 -10.49
C LEU A 45 -7.94 12.54 -11.52
N ARG A 46 -8.92 11.85 -12.11
CA ARG A 46 -9.87 12.44 -13.06
C ARG A 46 -10.77 13.46 -12.35
N ASN A 47 -11.31 13.11 -11.19
CA ASN A 47 -12.16 13.99 -10.39
C ASN A 47 -11.40 15.21 -9.85
N ALA A 48 -10.10 15.07 -9.57
CA ALA A 48 -9.23 16.18 -9.19
C ALA A 48 -8.77 17.04 -10.38
N GLY A 49 -9.15 16.70 -11.62
CA GLY A 49 -8.73 17.40 -12.83
C GLY A 49 -7.23 17.27 -13.16
N ILE A 50 -6.55 16.32 -12.52
CA ILE A 50 -5.13 16.02 -12.71
C ILE A 50 -4.94 15.12 -13.92
N LEU A 51 -5.80 14.13 -14.08
CA LEU A 51 -5.85 13.25 -15.25
C LEU A 51 -6.87 13.79 -16.25
N ARG A 52 -6.44 13.96 -17.49
CA ARG A 52 -7.30 14.31 -18.62
C ARG A 52 -7.17 13.26 -19.69
N GLU A 53 -8.30 12.91 -20.28
CA GLU A 53 -8.37 11.90 -21.32
C GLU A 53 -9.05 12.51 -22.55
N THR A 54 -8.50 12.27 -23.72
CA THR A 54 -9.06 12.72 -24.99
C THR A 54 -8.94 11.63 -26.04
N PRO A 55 -9.95 11.42 -26.90
CA PRO A 55 -9.80 10.53 -28.03
C PRO A 55 -8.76 11.09 -29.02
N LEU A 56 -7.95 10.22 -29.60
CA LEU A 56 -7.11 10.51 -30.76
C LEU A 56 -7.13 9.32 -31.72
N GLY A 57 -7.67 9.53 -32.92
CA GLY A 57 -7.90 8.46 -33.89
C GLY A 57 -8.83 7.39 -33.31
N GLY A 58 -8.39 6.13 -33.32
CA GLY A 58 -9.13 5.00 -32.75
C GLY A 58 -8.82 4.69 -31.27
N GLY A 59 -8.01 5.52 -30.60
CA GLY A 59 -7.57 5.29 -29.22
C GLY A 59 -7.93 6.42 -28.25
N LEU A 60 -7.73 6.16 -26.96
CA LEU A 60 -7.84 7.16 -25.89
C LEU A 60 -6.43 7.52 -25.42
N ILE A 61 -6.12 8.82 -25.35
CA ILE A 61 -4.86 9.33 -24.80
C ILE A 61 -5.13 9.94 -23.44
N SER A 62 -4.25 9.64 -22.50
CA SER A 62 -4.27 10.19 -21.15
C SER A 62 -3.06 11.12 -20.95
N VAL A 63 -3.31 12.30 -20.38
CA VAL A 63 -2.27 13.25 -19.96
C VAL A 63 -2.50 13.60 -18.51
N LEU A 64 -1.43 13.65 -17.73
CA LEU A 64 -1.50 14.01 -16.32
C LEU A 64 -0.28 14.83 -15.87
N ASP A 65 -0.47 15.63 -14.83
CA ASP A 65 0.61 16.29 -14.10
C ASP A 65 1.23 15.29 -13.10
N THR A 66 2.48 14.88 -13.34
CA THR A 66 3.15 13.85 -12.54
C THR A 66 3.34 14.27 -11.09
N ALA A 67 3.71 15.53 -10.84
CA ALA A 67 3.97 15.99 -9.48
C ALA A 67 2.68 15.96 -8.64
N LYS A 68 1.57 16.43 -9.22
CA LYS A 68 0.26 16.37 -8.57
C LYS A 68 -0.23 14.95 -8.39
N ALA A 69 -0.04 14.08 -9.38
CA ALA A 69 -0.43 12.68 -9.27
C ALA A 69 0.37 11.94 -8.18
N VAL A 70 1.68 12.19 -8.06
CA VAL A 70 2.48 11.61 -6.97
C VAL A 70 1.99 12.10 -5.61
N LYS A 71 1.70 13.40 -5.48
CA LYS A 71 1.14 13.95 -4.24
C LYS A 71 -0.19 13.30 -3.87
N GLU A 72 -1.14 13.20 -4.80
CA GLU A 72 -2.41 12.49 -4.55
C GLU A 72 -2.22 11.02 -4.17
N GLY A 73 -1.21 10.36 -4.74
CA GLY A 73 -0.86 8.99 -4.37
C GLY A 73 -0.36 8.88 -2.93
N ILE A 74 0.44 9.84 -2.48
CA ILE A 74 0.91 9.92 -1.09
C ILE A 74 -0.26 10.21 -0.15
N ASP A 75 -1.10 11.20 -0.48
CA ASP A 75 -2.26 11.58 0.32
C ASP A 75 -3.24 10.40 0.47
N ALA A 76 -3.49 9.66 -0.63
CA ALA A 76 -4.32 8.47 -0.61
C ALA A 76 -3.74 7.35 0.28
N LEU A 77 -2.42 7.18 0.32
CA LEU A 77 -1.75 6.22 1.20
C LEU A 77 -1.76 6.65 2.68
N GLN A 78 -1.75 7.95 2.96
CA GLN A 78 -1.88 8.49 4.31
C GLN A 78 -3.29 8.29 4.87
N GLU A 79 -4.32 8.46 4.03
CA GLU A 79 -5.72 8.18 4.39
C GLU A 79 -5.96 6.68 4.60
N ASN A 80 -5.37 5.84 3.75
CA ASN A 80 -5.50 4.39 3.81
C ASN A 80 -4.24 3.72 3.25
N LEU A 81 -3.47 3.04 4.11
CA LEU A 81 -2.25 2.34 3.71
C LEU A 81 -2.51 1.28 2.62
N HIS A 82 -3.71 0.70 2.58
CA HIS A 82 -4.12 -0.31 1.60
C HIS A 82 -4.80 0.32 0.38
N PHE A 83 -4.64 1.63 0.16
CA PHE A 83 -5.36 2.32 -0.90
C PHE A 83 -5.14 1.68 -2.25
N PHE A 84 -3.97 1.17 -2.66
CA PHE A 84 -3.87 0.57 -4.00
C PHE A 84 -4.32 -0.90 -4.07
N LEU A 85 -4.73 -1.50 -2.95
CA LEU A 85 -5.22 -2.88 -2.90
C LEU A 85 -6.73 -2.96 -3.17
N ALA A 86 -7.15 -4.11 -3.70
CA ALA A 86 -8.55 -4.48 -3.86
C ALA A 86 -9.22 -4.73 -2.50
N ALA A 87 -8.49 -5.31 -1.55
CA ALA A 87 -8.89 -5.54 -0.17
C ALA A 87 -7.68 -5.40 0.76
N ALA A 88 -7.92 -5.11 2.04
CA ALA A 88 -6.87 -5.20 3.05
C ALA A 88 -6.39 -6.66 3.14
N PRO A 89 -5.07 -6.92 3.20
CA PRO A 89 -4.57 -8.27 3.37
C PRO A 89 -4.99 -8.84 4.73
N ASP A 90 -5.20 -10.15 4.79
CA ASP A 90 -5.40 -10.83 6.06
C ASP A 90 -4.04 -11.01 6.74
N TYR A 91 -3.73 -10.11 7.66
CA TYR A 91 -2.46 -10.14 8.37
C TYR A 91 -2.49 -11.23 9.43
N VAL A 92 -1.57 -12.20 9.31
CA VAL A 92 -1.38 -13.20 10.36
C VAL A 92 -0.58 -12.56 11.49
N ASP A 93 -1.26 -12.09 12.54
CA ASP A 93 -0.68 -11.42 13.72
C ASP A 93 0.38 -12.29 14.44
N THR A 94 0.23 -13.61 14.38
CA THR A 94 1.07 -14.57 15.11
C THR A 94 2.29 -15.06 14.33
N GLU A 95 2.33 -14.90 13.01
CA GLU A 95 3.45 -15.41 12.21
C GLU A 95 4.67 -14.50 12.34
N PHE A 96 5.75 -15.02 12.90
CA PHE A 96 7.06 -14.40 12.75
C PHE A 96 7.47 -14.46 11.28
N PRO A 97 8.12 -13.42 10.73
CA PRO A 97 8.75 -13.54 9.43
C PRO A 97 9.79 -14.66 9.49
N VAL A 98 9.48 -15.79 8.86
CA VAL A 98 10.47 -16.83 8.58
C VAL A 98 11.22 -16.39 7.33
N PHE A 99 12.54 -16.32 7.45
CA PHE A 99 13.48 -15.94 6.39
C PHE A 99 13.40 -16.89 5.19
#